data_AF-A0A9X2IE67-F1
#
_entry.id   AF-A0A9X2IE67-F1
#
_cell.length_a   1.000
_cell.length_b   1.000
_cell.length_c   1.000
_cell.angle_alpha   90.00
_cell.angle_beta   90.00
_cell.angle_gamma   90.00
#
_symmetry.space_group_name_H-M   'P 1'
#
loop_
_entity.id
_entity.type
_entity.pdbx_description
1 polymer ?
#
loop_
_entity_poly.entity_id
_entity_poly.type
_entity_poly.pdbx_seq_one_letter_code
_entity_poly.pdbx_strand_id
1 'polypeptide(L)'
;MTFVEADDPVADPRQMSVSARHEAVLTNGGRVLLLADRGWSASGPPSIWAMASVEEIVDTARMVVGPDEPFGGRSQKNMEEDHWSSLAAVLQRRGVEVDAAELGRLPHDVVLGEQLLARVGHQPDDGVQSS
;
A
#
# COMPACT_ATOMS: atom_id res chain seq x y z
N MET A 1 7.23 -0.71 -7.05
CA MET A 1 7.46 -1.14 -5.66
C MET A 1 6.62 -0.28 -4.73
N THR A 2 5.97 -0.86 -3.73
CA THR A 2 5.21 -0.12 -2.72
C THR A 2 5.83 -0.33 -1.35
N PHE A 3 6.04 0.75 -0.61
CA PHE A 3 6.41 0.73 0.80
C PHE A 3 5.16 0.97 1.64
N VAL A 4 4.93 0.12 2.63
CA VAL A 4 3.78 0.22 3.53
C VAL A 4 4.31 0.41 4.93
N GLU A 5 3.86 1.48 5.58
CA GLU A 5 4.25 1.83 6.93
C GLU A 5 3.00 1.87 7.82
N ALA A 6 3.17 1.50 9.09
CA ALA A 6 2.15 1.79 10.09
C ALA A 6 2.20 3.27 10.42
N ASP A 7 1.06 3.95 10.36
CA ASP A 7 0.97 5.31 10.86
C ASP A 7 0.95 5.26 12.41
N ASP A 8 1.92 5.90 13.05
CA ASP A 8 2.18 5.80 14.50
C ASP A 8 1.46 6.91 15.30
N PRO A 9 1.14 6.68 16.58
CA PRO A 9 0.12 5.77 17.09
C PRO A 9 -1.26 6.43 17.02
N VAL A 10 -2.25 5.79 16.40
CA VAL A 10 -3.61 6.00 16.89
C VAL A 10 -3.62 5.45 18.30
N ALA A 11 -3.80 6.30 19.32
CA ALA A 11 -3.83 5.92 20.74
C ALA A 11 -4.84 4.81 21.07
N ASP A 12 -5.70 4.48 20.10
CA ASP A 12 -6.70 3.45 20.16
C ASP A 12 -6.17 2.15 19.52
N PRO A 13 -5.93 1.08 20.30
CA PRO A 13 -5.55 -0.23 19.77
C PRO A 13 -6.65 -0.85 18.88
N ARG A 14 -7.84 -0.26 18.83
CA ARG A 14 -8.96 -0.64 17.95
C ARG A 14 -8.85 -0.03 16.57
N GLN A 15 -7.87 0.83 16.31
CA GLN A 15 -7.68 1.47 15.01
C GLN A 15 -6.36 1.05 14.39
N MET A 16 -6.45 0.68 13.13
CA MET A 16 -5.35 0.42 12.23
C MET A 16 -5.31 1.54 11.21
N SER A 17 -4.14 2.14 11.02
CA SER A 17 -3.91 3.15 10.00
C SER A 17 -2.55 2.92 9.39
N VAL A 18 -2.50 2.89 8.06
CA VAL A 18 -1.28 2.62 7.31
C VAL A 18 -1.21 3.52 6.08
N SER A 19 0.01 3.93 5.77
CA SER A 19 0.33 4.69 4.58
C SER A 19 1.06 3.81 3.56
N ALA A 20 0.79 4.06 2.29
CA ALA A 20 1.35 3.33 1.16
C ALA A 20 2.01 4.30 0.18
N ARG A 21 3.33 4.17 0.02
CA ARG A 21 4.12 4.95 -0.93
C ARG A 21 4.51 4.08 -2.11
N HIS A 22 4.09 4.46 -3.32
CA HIS A 22 4.37 3.73 -4.55
C HIS A 22 5.49 4.40 -5.34
N GLU A 23 6.50 3.63 -5.73
CA GLU A 23 7.69 4.09 -6.45
C GLU A 23 8.01 3.19 -7.65
N ALA A 24 8.45 3.80 -8.75
CA ALA A 24 9.11 3.09 -9.83
C ALA A 24 10.59 2.89 -9.48
N VAL A 25 11.10 1.69 -9.70
CA VAL A 25 12.54 1.39 -9.57
C VAL A 25 13.14 1.38 -10.97
N LEU A 26 14.10 2.27 -11.19
CA LEU A 26 14.80 2.40 -12.46
C LEU A 26 15.98 1.41 -12.54
N THR A 27 16.42 1.11 -13.76
CA THR A 27 17.54 0.19 -14.01
C THR A 27 18.87 0.67 -13.44
N ASN A 28 19.03 1.98 -13.23
CA ASN A 28 20.19 2.57 -12.55
C ASN A 28 20.10 2.51 -11.01
N GLY A 29 19.10 1.83 -10.45
CA GLY A 29 18.82 1.77 -9.01
C GLY A 29 18.12 3.01 -8.45
N GLY A 30 17.93 4.05 -9.26
CA GLY A 30 17.17 5.24 -8.89
C GLY A 30 15.71 4.92 -8.66
N ARG A 31 15.04 5.77 -7.88
CA ARG A 31 13.61 5.61 -7.59
C ARG A 31 12.86 6.89 -7.93
N VAL A 32 11.67 6.72 -8.48
CA VAL A 32 10.76 7.84 -8.77
C VAL A 32 9.48 7.63 -7.98
N LEU A 33 9.13 8.62 -7.17
CA LEU A 33 7.87 8.65 -6.45
C LEU A 33 6.70 8.77 -7.45
N LEU A 34 5.79 7.81 -7.39
CA LEU A 34 4.58 7.76 -8.20
C LEU A 34 3.37 8.24 -7.40
N LEU A 35 3.16 7.66 -6.22
CA LEU A 35 2.05 7.98 -5.30
C LEU A 35 2.57 8.03 -3.86
N ALA A 36 2.11 8.99 -3.07
CA ALA A 36 2.46 9.15 -1.65
C ALA A 36 1.24 9.40 -0.74
N ASP A 37 0.08 9.54 -1.35
CA ASP A 37 -1.20 9.91 -0.76
C ASP A 37 -2.14 8.71 -0.61
N ARG A 38 -1.60 7.49 -0.75
CA ARG A 38 -2.34 6.24 -0.63
C ARG A 38 -2.16 5.64 0.75
N GLY A 39 -3.14 4.87 1.18
CA GLY A 39 -3.21 4.29 2.51
C GLY A 39 -4.62 3.80 2.79
N TRP A 40 -4.81 3.21 3.96
CA TRP A 40 -6.14 2.84 4.43
C TRP A 40 -6.19 2.90 5.95
N SER A 41 -7.41 2.86 6.48
CA SER A 41 -7.63 2.69 7.90
C SER A 41 -8.76 1.71 8.13
N ALA A 42 -8.66 0.97 9.22
CA ALA A 42 -9.66 -0.01 9.64
C ALA A 42 -9.89 0.13 11.15
N SER A 43 -11.12 -0.13 11.57
CA SER A 43 -11.52 -0.13 12.98
C SER A 43 -12.01 -1.53 13.37
N GLY A 44 -11.73 -1.96 14.59
CA GLY A 44 -12.00 -3.33 15.02
C GLY A 44 -11.77 -3.58 16.50
N PRO A 45 -11.60 -4.85 16.91
CA PRO A 45 -11.21 -5.18 18.27
C PRO A 45 -9.85 -4.57 18.65
N PRO A 46 -9.50 -4.49 19.95
CA PRO A 46 -8.16 -4.05 20.39
C PRO A 46 -7.01 -4.89 19.81
N SER A 47 -7.31 -6.06 19.25
CA SER A 47 -6.38 -6.98 18.59
C SER A 47 -6.40 -6.87 17.06
N ILE A 48 -6.92 -5.78 16.47
CA ILE A 48 -7.04 -5.64 15.00
C ILE A 48 -5.70 -5.84 14.28
N TRP A 49 -4.60 -5.34 14.85
CA TRP A 49 -3.25 -5.53 14.33
C TRP A 49 -2.80 -7.00 14.37
N ALA A 50 -3.08 -7.70 15.47
CA ALA A 50 -2.75 -9.12 15.64
C ALA A 50 -3.55 -10.04 14.70
N MET A 51 -4.77 -9.62 14.33
CA MET A 51 -5.65 -10.35 13.42
C MET A 51 -5.30 -10.17 11.95
N ALA A 52 -4.67 -9.04 11.59
CA ALA A 52 -4.21 -8.84 10.23
C ALA A 52 -3.03 -9.77 9.94
N SER A 53 -3.05 -10.40 8.77
CA SER A 53 -1.92 -11.13 8.23
C SER A 53 -1.07 -10.25 7.31
N VAL A 54 0.19 -10.65 7.13
CA VAL A 54 1.10 -10.03 6.16
C VAL A 54 0.54 -10.13 4.74
N GLU A 55 -0.10 -11.25 4.39
CA GLU A 55 -0.72 -11.47 3.08
C GLU A 55 -1.86 -10.49 2.82
N GLU A 56 -2.79 -10.34 3.77
CA GLU A 56 -3.90 -9.38 3.65
C GLU A 56 -3.41 -7.93 3.50
N ILE A 57 -2.34 -7.55 4.22
CA ILE A 57 -1.76 -6.21 4.12
C ILE A 57 -1.10 -6.00 2.76
N VAL A 58 -0.39 -7.00 2.23
CA VAL A 58 0.21 -6.92 0.90
C VAL A 58 -0.88 -6.80 -0.19
N ASP A 59 -1.93 -7.60 -0.10
CA ASP A 59 -3.04 -7.55 -1.06
C ASP A 59 -3.78 -6.22 -0.99
N THR A 60 -4.07 -5.72 0.22
CA THR A 60 -4.69 -4.41 0.42
C THR A 60 -3.79 -3.30 -0.11
N ALA A 61 -2.48 -3.37 0.13
CA ALA A 61 -1.52 -2.38 -0.38
C ALA A 61 -1.50 -2.33 -1.91
N ARG A 62 -1.61 -3.48 -2.60
CA ARG A 62 -1.73 -3.53 -4.07
C ARG A 62 -3.02 -2.90 -4.55
N MET A 63 -4.12 -3.14 -3.85
CA MET A 63 -5.42 -2.56 -4.17
C MET A 63 -5.42 -1.03 -4.05
N VAL A 64 -4.94 -0.48 -2.93
CA VAL A 64 -5.05 0.97 -2.67
C VAL A 64 -4.13 1.84 -3.53
N VAL A 65 -2.98 1.30 -3.98
CA VAL A 65 -2.09 1.97 -4.93
C VAL A 65 -2.45 1.65 -6.38
N GLY A 66 -3.43 0.79 -6.60
CA GLY A 66 -3.93 0.41 -7.91
C GLY A 66 -4.98 1.39 -8.45
N PRO A 67 -5.66 1.01 -9.53
CA PRO A 67 -6.76 1.78 -10.10
C PRO A 67 -7.87 1.98 -9.09
N ASP A 68 -8.47 3.18 -9.08
CA ASP A 68 -9.63 3.45 -8.24
C ASP A 68 -10.86 2.65 -8.70
N GLU A 69 -11.81 2.44 -7.78
CA GLU A 69 -13.07 1.77 -8.11
C GLU A 69 -13.87 2.55 -9.18
N PRO A 70 -14.64 1.86 -10.04
CA PRO A 70 -15.43 2.54 -11.07
C PRO A 70 -16.49 3.46 -10.47
N PHE A 71 -16.58 4.68 -10.99
CA PHE A 71 -17.61 5.65 -10.59
C PHE A 71 -18.21 6.34 -11.81
N GLY A 72 -19.38 6.98 -11.65
CA GLY A 72 -19.97 7.82 -12.70
C GLY A 72 -20.24 7.09 -14.03
N GLY A 73 -20.57 5.80 -13.99
CA GLY A 73 -20.80 4.98 -15.19
C GLY A 73 -19.53 4.55 -15.94
N ARG A 74 -18.35 4.82 -15.38
CA ARG A 74 -17.07 4.31 -15.91
C ARG A 74 -16.98 2.80 -15.68
N SER A 75 -16.24 2.12 -16.54
CA SER A 75 -15.91 0.71 -16.38
C SER A 75 -14.59 0.55 -15.62
N GLN A 76 -14.34 -0.66 -15.08
CA GLN A 76 -13.04 -1.01 -14.48
C GLN A 76 -11.87 -0.79 -15.44
N LYS A 77 -12.04 -1.21 -16.70
CA LYS A 77 -11.03 -1.01 -17.74
C LYS A 77 -10.66 0.47 -17.94
N ASN A 78 -11.65 1.36 -17.91
CA ASN A 78 -11.39 2.79 -18.04
C ASN A 78 -10.64 3.37 -16.83
N MET A 79 -10.81 2.79 -15.64
CA MET A 79 -10.06 3.18 -14.44
C MET A 79 -8.62 2.69 -14.50
N GLU A 80 -8.42 1.46 -14.97
CA GLU A 80 -7.09 0.88 -15.21
C GLU A 80 -6.29 1.69 -16.23
N GLU A 81 -6.89 2.03 -17.38
CA GLU A 81 -6.23 2.83 -18.42
C GLU A 81 -5.80 4.21 -17.91
N ASP A 82 -6.69 4.92 -17.21
CA ASP A 82 -6.40 6.24 -16.64
C ASP A 82 -5.32 6.16 -15.55
N HIS A 83 -5.39 5.13 -14.70
CA HIS A 83 -4.42 4.90 -13.63
C HIS A 83 -3.00 4.76 -14.18
N TRP A 84 -2.78 3.80 -15.09
CA TRP A 84 -1.45 3.57 -15.65
C TRP A 84 -0.95 4.75 -16.49
N SER A 85 -1.84 5.42 -17.22
CA SER A 85 -1.50 6.63 -17.98
C SER A 85 -1.02 7.77 -17.07
N SER A 86 -1.66 7.93 -15.91
CA SER A 86 -1.25 8.92 -14.91
C SER A 86 0.16 8.62 -14.37
N LEU A 87 0.44 7.36 -14.02
CA LEU A 87 1.76 6.96 -13.52
C LEU A 87 2.87 7.11 -14.58
N ALA A 88 2.59 6.74 -15.83
CA ALA A 88 3.50 6.94 -16.95
C ALA A 88 3.77 8.44 -17.17
N ALA A 89 2.77 9.30 -17.05
CA ALA A 89 2.94 10.75 -17.14
C ALA A 89 3.83 11.32 -16.02
N VAL A 90 3.76 10.77 -14.80
CA VAL A 90 4.68 11.14 -13.70
C VAL A 90 6.12 10.79 -14.07
N LEU A 91 6.36 9.59 -14.62
CA LEU A 91 7.69 9.15 -15.04
C LEU A 91 8.23 10.00 -16.19
N GLN A 92 7.40 10.33 -17.18
CA GLN A 92 7.79 11.14 -18.32
C GLN A 92 8.23 12.55 -17.88
N ARG A 93 7.55 13.17 -16.91
CA ARG A 93 7.96 14.46 -16.32
C ARG A 93 9.33 14.40 -15.62
N ARG A 94 9.80 13.21 -15.26
CA ARG A 94 11.13 12.95 -14.69
C ARG A 94 12.15 12.49 -15.75
N GLY A 95 11.78 12.51 -17.03
CA GLY A 95 12.64 12.12 -18.15
C GLY A 95 12.70 10.60 -18.37
N VAL A 96 11.77 9.84 -17.81
CA VAL A 96 11.68 8.39 -17.99
C VAL A 96 10.52 8.09 -18.93
N GLU A 97 10.83 7.63 -20.14
CA GLU A 97 9.83 7.20 -21.12
C GLU A 97 9.42 5.75 -20.84
N VAL A 98 8.12 5.52 -20.67
CA VAL A 98 7.53 4.19 -20.48
C VAL A 98 6.12 4.16 -21.06
N ASP A 99 5.74 3.03 -21.64
CA ASP A 99 4.35 2.79 -22.05
C ASP A 99 3.49 2.43 -20.82
N ALA A 100 2.28 2.97 -20.76
CA ALA A 100 1.36 2.74 -19.64
C ALA A 100 0.95 1.27 -19.51
N ALA A 101 0.70 0.58 -20.64
CA ALA A 101 0.31 -0.81 -20.61
C ALA A 101 1.49 -1.74 -20.27
N GLU A 102 2.72 -1.38 -20.62
CA GLU A 102 3.93 -2.05 -20.14
C GLU A 102 4.18 -1.83 -18.65
N LEU A 103 4.00 -0.60 -18.17
CA LEU A 103 4.15 -0.24 -16.76
C LEU A 103 3.25 -1.11 -15.86
N GLY A 104 1.97 -1.28 -16.24
CA GLY A 104 1.02 -2.11 -15.50
C GLY A 104 1.31 -3.61 -15.52
N ARG A 105 2.24 -4.08 -16.37
CA ARG A 105 2.68 -5.49 -16.44
C ARG A 105 3.99 -5.74 -15.70
N LEU A 106 4.65 -4.70 -15.20
CA LEU A 106 5.89 -4.86 -14.46
C LEU A 106 5.65 -5.52 -13.11
N PRO A 107 6.64 -6.26 -12.57
CA PRO A 107 6.57 -6.78 -11.22
C PRO A 107 6.28 -5.68 -10.20
N HIS A 108 5.35 -5.96 -9.30
CA HIS A 108 4.97 -5.06 -8.22
C HIS A 108 5.34 -5.68 -6.89
N ASP A 109 6.49 -5.31 -6.35
CA ASP A 109 6.90 -5.71 -5.01
C ASP A 109 6.25 -4.82 -3.95
N VAL A 110 5.89 -5.41 -2.81
CA VAL A 110 5.41 -4.70 -1.61
C VAL A 110 6.41 -4.96 -0.48
N VAL A 111 6.88 -3.89 0.16
CA VAL A 111 7.82 -3.91 1.27
C VAL A 111 7.11 -3.34 2.50
N LEU A 112 7.07 -4.11 3.58
CA LEU A 112 6.46 -3.70 4.84
C LEU A 112 7.53 -3.14 5.78
N GLY A 113 7.25 -2.00 6.39
CA GLY A 113 8.11 -1.38 7.40
C GLY A 113 8.24 -2.23 8.67
N GLU A 114 9.34 -2.05 9.39
CA GLU A 114 9.65 -2.85 10.60
C GLU A 114 8.59 -2.69 11.69
N GLN A 115 8.07 -1.46 11.88
CA GLN A 115 7.01 -1.21 12.87
C GLN A 115 5.69 -1.89 12.51
N LEU A 116 5.37 -1.93 11.22
CA LEU A 116 4.20 -2.64 10.72
C LEU A 116 4.35 -4.14 10.96
N LEU A 117 5.49 -4.72 10.61
CA LEU A 117 5.81 -6.13 10.85
C LEU A 117 5.78 -6.49 12.34
N ALA A 118 6.23 -5.59 13.22
CA ALA A 118 6.21 -5.82 14.67
C ALA A 118 4.78 -5.89 15.26
N ARG A 119 3.77 -5.32 14.59
CA ARG A 119 2.37 -5.29 15.05
C ARG A 119 1.52 -6.43 14.48
N VAL A 120 1.83 -6.85 13.26
CA VAL A 120 1.02 -7.78 12.46
C VAL A 120 1.30 -9.21 12.88
N GLY A 121 0.25 -10.00 13.10
CA GLY A 121 0.39 -11.39 13.54
C GLY A 121 1.04 -11.58 14.91
N HIS A 122 1.32 -10.50 15.66
CA HIS A 122 1.79 -10.58 17.03
C HIS A 122 0.58 -10.70 17.96
N GLN A 123 0.36 -11.88 18.55
CA GLN A 123 -0.59 -12.02 19.66
C GLN A 123 -0.13 -11.09 20.80
N PRO A 124 -1.01 -10.28 21.39
CA PRO A 124 -0.67 -9.63 22.65
C PRO A 124 -0.30 -10.73 23.64
N ASP A 125 0.88 -10.60 24.26
CA ASP A 125 1.37 -11.49 25.30
C ASP A 125 0.23 -11.77 26.29
N ASP A 126 -0.18 -13.03 26.41
CA ASP A 126 -1.24 -13.47 27.30
C ASP A 126 -0.76 -13.13 28.71
N GLY A 127 -1.24 -12.00 29.24
CA GLY A 127 -0.83 -11.47 30.53
C GLY A 127 -1.10 -12.50 31.61
N VAL A 128 -0.07 -13.25 31.98
CA VAL A 128 -0.04 -14.09 33.18
C VAL A 128 -0.16 -13.14 34.38
N GLN A 129 -1.39 -12.85 34.79
CA GLN A 129 -1.67 -12.38 36.14
C GLN A 129 -1.65 -13.60 37.06
N SER A 130 -0.48 -13.88 37.61
CA SER A 130 -0.35 -14.63 38.87
C SER A 130 -0.51 -13.65 40.03
N SER A 131 -1.58 -13.77 40.81
CA SER A 131 -1.63 -13.54 42.27
C SER A 131 -2.98 -13.98 42.82
#